data_AF-A0A0W0SC89-F1
#
_entry.id   AF-A0A0W0SC89-F1
#
_cell.length_a   1.000
_cell.length_b   1.000
_cell.length_c   1.000
_cell.angle_alpha   90.00
_cell.angle_beta   90.00
_cell.angle_gamma   90.00
#
_symmetry.space_group_name_H-M   'P 1'
#
loop_
_entity.id
_entity.type
_entity.pdbx_description
1 polymer ?
#
loop_
_entity_poly.entity_id
_entity_poly.type
_entity_poly.pdbx_seq_one_letter_code
_entity_poly.pdbx_strand_id
1 'polypeptide(L)'
;MVLLSREAFVAICTQAILDTREKIAISNQKGGYIKYHREIKENNYFSKNVRGPLIDTEKNEYKYRHDLIEYVGMGNCHELADYLLVEIGKEIDRLGANARIRIVGSVKYDHVYLEIKIRLKDEKDYSLWEVDAWDPRIIDISTRPDGSIKNHESLVYGYSADTKNSVYTNEINYKRKYTFFKTMPQPIPGAPMGNATPEREVVSKNAQVYDDYTLEESMDAELFDSSGGVHYLQQVSGWQLK
;
A
#
# COMPACT_ATOMS: atom_id res chain seq x y z
N MET A 1 8.86 -20.70 14.89
CA MET A 1 8.44 -19.64 13.95
C MET A 1 7.81 -20.33 12.77
N VAL A 2 6.56 -20.00 12.44
CA VAL A 2 5.80 -20.62 11.34
C VAL A 2 6.29 -20.03 10.01
N LEU A 3 6.38 -20.83 8.96
CA LEU A 3 6.65 -20.35 7.60
C LEU A 3 5.35 -20.39 6.80
N LEU A 4 4.99 -19.27 6.18
CA LEU A 4 3.83 -19.20 5.28
C LEU A 4 4.17 -19.85 3.94
N SER A 5 3.21 -20.54 3.31
CA SER A 5 3.36 -20.85 1.90
C SER A 5 3.31 -19.56 1.08
N ARG A 6 3.78 -19.63 -0.17
CA ARG A 6 3.73 -18.49 -1.08
C ARG A 6 2.31 -18.03 -1.34
N GLU A 7 1.42 -18.98 -1.58
CA GLU A 7 -0.01 -18.75 -1.82
C GLU A 7 -0.66 -18.06 -0.62
N ALA A 8 -0.32 -18.50 0.60
CA ALA A 8 -0.81 -17.86 1.82
C ALA A 8 -0.30 -16.42 1.97
N PHE A 9 0.97 -16.15 1.66
CA PHE A 9 1.53 -14.80 1.70
C PHE A 9 0.89 -13.87 0.65
N VAL A 10 0.73 -14.36 -0.58
CA VAL A 10 0.08 -13.62 -1.67
C VAL A 10 -1.37 -13.31 -1.29
N ALA A 11 -2.12 -14.29 -0.78
CA ALA A 11 -3.50 -14.08 -0.35
C ALA A 11 -3.63 -13.01 0.75
N ILE A 12 -2.69 -12.96 1.71
CA ILE A 12 -2.66 -11.91 2.74
C ILE A 12 -2.46 -10.53 2.09
N CYS A 13 -1.49 -10.40 1.20
CA CYS A 13 -1.19 -9.13 0.55
C CYS A 13 -2.38 -8.68 -0.34
N THR A 14 -2.95 -9.62 -1.08
CA THR A 14 -4.13 -9.44 -1.91
C THR A 14 -5.29 -8.88 -1.08
N GLN A 15 -5.66 -9.56 0.01
CA GLN A 15 -6.78 -9.12 0.84
C GLN A 15 -6.50 -7.76 1.47
N ALA A 16 -5.27 -7.52 1.95
CA ALA A 16 -4.91 -6.25 2.55
C ALA A 16 -4.99 -5.08 1.55
N ILE A 17 -4.59 -5.29 0.29
CA ILE A 17 -4.74 -4.30 -0.79
C ILE A 17 -6.22 -3.99 -1.04
N LEU A 18 -7.06 -5.02 -1.18
CA LEU A 18 -8.51 -4.83 -1.41
C LEU A 18 -9.16 -4.07 -0.25
N ASP A 19 -8.91 -4.50 0.98
CA ASP A 19 -9.44 -3.87 2.19
C ASP A 19 -8.97 -2.41 2.31
N THR A 20 -7.71 -2.14 1.97
CA THR A 20 -7.16 -0.77 1.98
C THR A 20 -7.91 0.12 1.00
N ARG A 21 -8.15 -0.36 -0.23
CA ARG A 21 -8.85 0.42 -1.27
C ARG A 21 -10.35 0.57 -1.00
N GLU A 22 -10.95 -0.38 -0.31
CA GLU A 22 -12.34 -0.26 0.14
C GLU A 22 -12.48 0.82 1.22
N LYS A 23 -11.55 0.86 2.19
CA LYS A 23 -11.63 1.75 3.35
C LYS A 23 -11.08 3.15 3.08
N ILE A 24 -10.04 3.28 2.27
CA ILE A 24 -9.28 4.52 2.08
C ILE A 24 -9.49 5.05 0.66
N ALA A 25 -10.14 6.21 0.54
CA ALA A 25 -10.26 6.90 -0.72
C ALA A 25 -8.93 7.56 -1.13
N ILE A 26 -8.44 7.23 -2.32
CA ILE A 26 -7.16 7.75 -2.81
C ILE A 26 -7.39 9.14 -3.40
N SER A 27 -6.87 10.17 -2.72
CA SER A 27 -7.24 11.56 -3.01
C SER A 27 -6.77 12.08 -4.37
N ASN A 28 -5.73 11.47 -4.94
CA ASN A 28 -5.22 11.75 -6.28
C ASN A 28 -5.69 10.74 -7.35
N GLN A 29 -6.61 9.84 -7.04
CA GLN A 29 -7.37 9.06 -8.03
C GLN A 29 -8.75 9.67 -8.22
N LYS A 30 -9.31 9.52 -9.41
CA LYS A 30 -10.52 10.19 -9.87
C LYS A 30 -11.69 10.02 -8.89
N GLY A 31 -11.95 8.82 -8.41
CA GLY A 31 -13.05 8.47 -7.53
C GLY A 31 -12.88 9.04 -6.13
N GLY A 32 -11.67 8.98 -5.57
CA GLY A 32 -11.37 9.61 -4.29
C GLY A 32 -11.44 11.14 -4.38
N TYR A 33 -10.91 11.71 -5.46
CA TYR A 33 -11.00 13.13 -5.76
C TYR A 33 -12.45 13.61 -5.89
N ILE A 34 -13.31 12.87 -6.60
CA ILE A 34 -14.73 13.19 -6.76
C ILE A 34 -15.46 13.08 -5.41
N LYS A 35 -15.22 11.98 -4.68
CA LYS A 35 -15.87 11.71 -3.40
C LYS A 35 -15.56 12.78 -2.35
N TYR A 36 -14.33 13.29 -2.31
CA TYR A 36 -13.87 14.24 -1.31
C TYR A 36 -13.45 15.59 -1.91
N HIS A 37 -14.01 15.99 -3.05
CA HIS A 37 -13.57 17.16 -3.81
C HIS A 37 -13.47 18.42 -2.95
N ARG A 38 -14.54 18.73 -2.21
CA ARG A 38 -14.61 19.92 -1.36
C ARG A 38 -13.53 19.89 -0.28
N GLU A 39 -13.33 18.73 0.35
CA GLU A 39 -12.32 18.56 1.40
C GLU A 39 -10.90 18.72 0.85
N ILE A 40 -10.64 18.20 -0.35
CA ILE A 40 -9.33 18.26 -1.01
C ILE A 40 -9.04 19.68 -1.53
N LYS A 41 -9.96 20.30 -2.27
CA LYS A 41 -9.69 21.55 -3.01
C LYS A 41 -10.05 22.83 -2.26
N GLU A 42 -11.17 22.85 -1.55
CA GLU A 42 -11.69 24.06 -0.93
C GLU A 42 -11.23 24.15 0.53
N ASN A 43 -11.35 23.05 1.27
CA ASN A 43 -11.04 23.05 2.70
C ASN A 43 -9.56 22.82 2.99
N ASN A 44 -8.78 22.26 2.05
CA ASN A 44 -7.41 21.80 2.28
C ASN A 44 -7.32 20.89 3.52
N TYR A 45 -8.28 19.98 3.65
CA TYR A 45 -8.52 19.18 4.85
C TYR A 45 -7.25 18.44 5.29
N PHE A 46 -6.58 17.76 4.37
CA PHE A 46 -5.43 16.93 4.68
C PHE A 46 -4.27 17.75 5.27
N SER A 47 -3.98 18.92 4.68
CA SER A 47 -2.94 19.83 5.17
C SER A 47 -3.27 20.45 6.52
N LYS A 48 -4.55 20.80 6.77
CA LYS A 48 -4.98 21.43 8.02
C LYS A 48 -5.07 20.47 9.19
N ASN A 49 -5.49 19.23 8.93
CA ASN A 49 -5.88 18.29 9.98
C ASN A 49 -4.97 17.09 10.09
N VAL A 50 -4.40 16.59 8.99
CA VAL A 50 -3.74 15.26 8.97
C VAL A 50 -2.21 15.36 8.88
N ARG A 51 -1.67 16.29 8.10
CA ARG A 51 -0.22 16.41 7.88
C ARG A 51 0.57 16.64 9.16
N GLY A 52 0.15 17.58 10.01
CA GLY A 52 0.81 17.87 11.28
C GLY A 52 0.92 16.62 12.17
N PRO A 53 -0.22 15.97 12.51
CA PRO A 53 -0.22 14.73 13.28
C PRO A 53 0.63 13.59 12.71
N LEU A 54 0.71 13.46 11.38
CA LEU A 54 1.56 12.47 10.72
C LEU A 54 3.07 12.81 10.78
N ILE A 55 3.42 14.09 10.73
CA ILE A 55 4.80 14.57 10.84
C ILE A 55 5.31 14.45 12.28
N ASP A 56 4.43 14.77 13.25
CA ASP A 56 4.76 14.77 14.67
C ASP A 56 4.79 13.35 15.27
N THR A 57 4.36 12.32 14.53
CA THR A 57 4.37 10.93 15.00
C THR A 57 5.77 10.35 15.01
N GLU A 58 6.14 9.67 16.10
CA GLU A 58 7.44 9.00 16.17
C GLU A 58 7.54 7.87 15.12
N LYS A 59 8.76 7.58 14.65
CA LYS A 59 9.01 6.64 13.54
C LYS A 59 8.34 5.27 13.72
N ASN A 60 8.26 4.79 14.96
CA ASN A 60 7.72 3.48 15.35
C ASN A 60 6.21 3.49 15.72
N GLU A 61 5.51 4.62 15.63
CA GLU A 61 4.07 4.71 15.91
C GLU A 61 3.20 4.28 14.73
N TYR A 62 3.47 3.09 14.18
CA TYR A 62 2.75 2.52 13.03
C TYR A 62 1.25 2.43 13.26
N LYS A 63 0.82 1.99 14.46
CA LYS A 63 -0.60 1.90 14.80
C LYS A 63 -1.29 3.24 14.89
N TYR A 64 -0.59 4.30 15.30
CA TYR A 64 -1.16 5.64 15.29
C TYR A 64 -1.46 6.08 13.85
N ARG A 65 -0.46 5.97 12.96
CA ARG A 65 -0.62 6.35 11.55
C ARG A 65 -1.76 5.57 10.92
N HIS A 66 -1.76 4.25 11.08
CA HIS A 66 -2.84 3.39 10.62
C HIS A 66 -4.22 3.85 11.11
N ASP A 67 -4.41 3.99 12.42
CA ASP A 67 -5.73 4.33 12.98
C ASP A 67 -6.17 5.75 12.57
N LEU A 68 -5.22 6.68 12.39
CA LEU A 68 -5.47 8.02 11.89
C LEU A 68 -5.94 7.98 10.43
N ILE A 69 -5.23 7.23 9.57
CA ILE A 69 -5.57 7.07 8.16
C ILE A 69 -6.94 6.38 8.03
N GLU A 70 -7.21 5.35 8.84
CA GLU A 70 -8.51 4.69 8.90
C GLU A 70 -9.64 5.65 9.29
N TYR A 71 -9.41 6.46 10.32
CA TYR A 71 -10.39 7.44 10.78
C TYR A 71 -10.71 8.50 9.71
N VAL A 72 -9.67 8.96 9.01
CA VAL A 72 -9.79 9.94 7.92
C VAL A 72 -10.48 9.29 6.70
N GLY A 73 -10.20 8.02 6.39
CA GLY A 73 -10.77 7.32 5.23
C GLY A 73 -10.33 7.91 3.88
N MET A 74 -9.24 8.68 3.86
CA MET A 74 -8.68 9.33 2.68
C MET A 74 -7.15 9.45 2.82
N GLY A 75 -6.41 9.24 1.73
CA GLY A 75 -4.96 9.32 1.72
C GLY A 75 -4.34 9.36 0.33
N ASN A 76 -3.01 9.43 0.25
CA ASN A 76 -2.22 9.22 -0.98
C ASN A 76 -1.31 8.01 -0.81
N CYS A 77 -0.42 7.75 -1.78
CA CYS A 77 0.48 6.59 -1.78
C CYS A 77 1.21 6.35 -0.45
N HIS A 78 1.73 7.40 0.19
CA HIS A 78 2.44 7.27 1.47
C HIS A 78 1.51 6.80 2.61
N GLU A 79 0.33 7.40 2.73
CA GLU A 79 -0.66 6.99 3.73
C GLU A 79 -1.17 5.57 3.46
N LEU A 80 -1.37 5.22 2.20
CA LEU A 80 -1.75 3.86 1.84
C LEU A 80 -0.65 2.86 2.24
N ALA A 81 0.62 3.18 2.05
CA ALA A 81 1.72 2.33 2.49
C ALA A 81 1.77 2.17 4.02
N ASP A 82 1.60 3.26 4.78
CA ASP A 82 1.53 3.19 6.25
C ASP A 82 0.35 2.31 6.74
N TYR A 83 -0.82 2.44 6.11
CA TYR A 83 -2.00 1.64 6.41
C TYR A 83 -1.76 0.17 6.06
N LEU A 84 -1.33 -0.10 4.83
CA LEU A 84 -1.10 -1.44 4.29
C LEU A 84 -0.03 -2.21 5.10
N LEU A 85 1.01 -1.52 5.58
CA LEU A 85 2.07 -2.10 6.42
C LEU A 85 1.49 -2.78 7.66
N VAL A 86 0.55 -2.12 8.33
CA VAL A 86 -0.07 -2.64 9.56
C VAL A 86 -1.02 -3.78 9.24
N GLU A 87 -1.83 -3.68 8.18
CA GLU A 87 -2.80 -4.73 7.82
C GLU A 87 -2.09 -6.02 7.39
N ILE A 88 -1.05 -5.94 6.54
CA ILE A 88 -0.25 -7.11 6.18
C ILE A 88 0.50 -7.65 7.39
N GLY A 89 1.16 -6.78 8.17
CA GLY A 89 1.94 -7.18 9.31
C GLY A 89 1.12 -7.94 10.36
N LYS A 90 -0.10 -7.47 10.62
CA LYS A 90 -1.04 -8.06 11.56
C LYS A 90 -1.40 -9.48 11.17
N GLU A 91 -1.70 -9.74 9.90
CA GLU A 91 -2.08 -11.08 9.44
C GLU A 91 -0.89 -12.05 9.42
N ILE A 92 0.31 -11.59 9.04
CA ILE A 92 1.55 -12.39 9.13
C ILE A 92 1.84 -12.78 10.58
N ASP A 93 1.77 -11.82 11.52
CA ASP A 93 2.01 -12.06 12.95
C ASP A 93 0.94 -12.97 13.57
N ARG A 94 -0.34 -12.79 13.19
CA ARG A 94 -1.46 -13.64 13.62
C ARG A 94 -1.25 -15.10 13.27
N LEU A 95 -0.62 -15.40 12.13
CA LEU A 95 -0.28 -16.76 11.70
C LEU A 95 1.03 -17.29 12.30
N GLY A 96 1.68 -16.52 13.19
CA GLY A 96 2.93 -16.90 13.86
C GLY A 96 4.16 -16.87 12.95
N ALA A 97 4.05 -16.19 11.81
CA ALA A 97 5.15 -15.94 10.88
C ALA A 97 5.80 -14.58 11.18
N ASN A 98 6.94 -14.32 10.57
CA ASN A 98 7.66 -13.06 10.74
C ASN A 98 8.18 -12.56 9.39
N ALA A 99 7.98 -11.28 9.12
CA ALA A 99 8.50 -10.60 7.95
C ALA A 99 9.12 -9.26 8.35
N ARG A 100 10.06 -8.77 7.54
CA ARG A 100 10.55 -7.39 7.63
C ARG A 100 9.86 -6.57 6.56
N ILE A 101 9.06 -5.59 6.97
CA ILE A 101 8.34 -4.69 6.08
C ILE A 101 9.08 -3.35 6.06
N ARG A 102 9.28 -2.79 4.87
CA ARG A 102 9.87 -1.48 4.64
C ARG A 102 8.93 -0.61 3.82
N ILE A 103 8.81 0.64 4.20
CA ILE A 103 8.20 1.67 3.34
C ILE A 103 9.33 2.26 2.52
N VAL A 104 9.20 2.21 1.21
CA VAL A 104 10.25 2.64 0.28
C VAL A 104 9.73 3.66 -0.71
N GLY A 105 10.54 4.68 -0.99
CA GLY A 105 10.25 5.66 -2.04
C GLY A 105 10.88 5.24 -3.37
N SER A 106 10.11 5.31 -4.45
CA SER A 106 10.63 5.17 -5.81
C SER A 106 11.66 6.27 -6.11
N VAL A 107 12.73 5.91 -6.81
CA VAL A 107 13.69 6.90 -7.34
C VAL A 107 13.26 7.51 -8.67
N LYS A 108 12.30 6.89 -9.36
CA LYS A 108 11.86 7.31 -10.70
C LYS A 108 10.66 8.24 -10.64
N TYR A 109 9.74 7.96 -9.72
CA TYR A 109 8.48 8.66 -9.58
C TYR A 109 8.31 9.10 -8.12
N ASP A 110 7.51 10.15 -7.91
CA ASP A 110 7.09 10.55 -6.56
C ASP A 110 6.03 9.55 -6.06
N HIS A 111 6.50 8.37 -5.66
CA HIS A 111 5.66 7.25 -5.27
C HIS A 111 6.26 6.43 -4.13
N VAL A 112 5.40 5.86 -3.31
CA VAL A 112 5.78 5.08 -2.11
C VAL A 112 5.01 3.77 -2.09
N TYR A 113 5.73 2.68 -1.79
CA TYR A 113 5.18 1.33 -1.70
C TYR A 113 5.87 0.52 -0.58
N LEU A 114 5.45 -0.73 -0.39
CA LEU A 114 6.07 -1.64 0.58
C LEU A 114 7.07 -2.58 -0.06
N GLU A 115 8.21 -2.75 0.60
CA GLU A 115 9.15 -3.83 0.33
C GLU A 115 9.13 -4.83 1.51
N ILE A 116 8.71 -6.06 1.24
CA ILE A 116 8.52 -7.11 2.24
C ILE A 116 9.56 -8.21 2.06
N LYS A 117 10.41 -8.39 3.07
CA LYS A 117 11.35 -9.51 3.14
C LYS A 117 10.80 -10.59 4.07
N ILE A 118 10.53 -11.77 3.54
CA ILE A 118 9.92 -12.88 4.27
C ILE A 118 10.54 -14.21 3.85
N ARG A 119 10.70 -15.15 4.79
CA ARG A 119 11.09 -16.52 4.47
C ARG A 119 9.82 -17.35 4.31
N LEU A 120 9.56 -17.83 3.10
CA LEU A 120 8.40 -18.68 2.82
C LEU A 120 8.74 -20.16 3.00
N LYS A 121 7.71 -20.98 3.13
CA LYS A 121 7.80 -22.43 3.18
C LYS A 121 8.42 -22.94 1.87
N ASP A 122 9.28 -23.95 1.99
CA ASP A 122 9.95 -24.60 0.87
C ASP A 122 10.95 -23.70 0.11
N GLU A 123 11.19 -22.47 0.56
CA GLU A 123 12.26 -21.59 0.07
C GLU A 123 13.53 -21.70 0.92
N LYS A 124 14.68 -21.77 0.24
CA LYS A 124 15.98 -21.81 0.90
C LYS A 124 16.35 -20.53 1.64
N ASP A 125 16.06 -19.38 1.02
CA ASP A 125 16.40 -18.05 1.52
C ASP A 125 15.16 -17.17 1.55
N TYR A 126 15.29 -15.99 2.16
CA TYR A 126 14.25 -14.97 2.16
C TYR A 126 13.93 -14.52 0.73
N SER A 127 12.65 -14.40 0.44
CA SER A 127 12.16 -13.68 -0.72
C SER A 127 11.92 -12.21 -0.39
N LEU A 128 12.04 -11.37 -1.42
CA LEU A 128 11.81 -9.94 -1.36
C LEU A 128 10.67 -9.57 -2.32
N TRP A 129 9.72 -8.80 -1.83
CA TRP A 129 8.49 -8.50 -2.55
C TRP A 129 8.20 -7.01 -2.55
N GLU A 130 7.78 -6.49 -3.70
CA GLU A 130 7.14 -5.18 -3.82
C GLU A 130 5.62 -5.36 -3.67
N VAL A 131 5.00 -4.60 -2.78
CA VAL A 131 3.56 -4.63 -2.52
C VAL A 131 3.02 -3.20 -2.47
N ASP A 132 1.98 -2.91 -3.24
CA ASP A 132 1.40 -1.58 -3.37
C ASP A 132 -0.14 -1.66 -3.43
N ALA A 133 -0.82 -0.68 -2.81
CA ALA A 133 -2.28 -0.54 -2.83
C ALA A 133 -2.75 0.69 -3.63
N TRP A 134 -1.86 1.64 -3.93
CA TRP A 134 -2.18 2.81 -4.74
C TRP A 134 -2.24 2.42 -6.23
N ASP A 135 -1.19 1.74 -6.71
CA ASP A 135 -1.13 1.00 -7.97
C ASP A 135 -1.09 -0.50 -7.66
N PRO A 136 -2.25 -1.17 -7.54
CA PRO A 136 -2.40 -2.44 -6.82
C PRO A 136 -1.56 -3.59 -7.38
N ARG A 137 -0.48 -4.00 -6.71
CA ARG A 137 0.36 -5.11 -7.21
C ARG A 137 1.16 -5.83 -6.14
N ILE A 138 1.54 -7.08 -6.46
CA ILE A 138 2.38 -7.95 -5.63
C ILE A 138 3.44 -8.61 -6.53
N ILE A 139 4.67 -8.11 -6.48
CA ILE A 139 5.75 -8.53 -7.39
C ILE A 139 6.89 -9.15 -6.58
N ASP A 140 7.32 -10.37 -6.94
CA ASP A 140 8.54 -10.94 -6.40
C ASP A 140 9.76 -10.27 -7.04
N ILE A 141 10.55 -9.56 -6.24
CA ILE A 141 11.74 -8.81 -6.64
C ILE A 141 13.01 -9.39 -6.01
N SER A 142 12.98 -10.67 -5.64
CA SER A 142 14.14 -11.35 -5.04
C SER A 142 15.32 -11.36 -6.01
N THR A 143 16.51 -11.13 -5.49
CA THR A 143 17.76 -11.24 -6.25
C THR A 143 18.06 -12.70 -6.55
N ARG A 144 18.36 -13.01 -7.81
CA ARG A 144 18.80 -14.33 -8.28
C ARG A 144 20.30 -14.53 -8.00
N PRO A 145 20.82 -15.77 -8.04
CA PRO A 145 22.23 -16.05 -7.78
C PRO A 145 23.20 -15.35 -8.74
N ASP A 146 22.75 -15.02 -9.95
CA ASP A 146 23.52 -14.27 -10.94
C ASP A 146 23.49 -12.74 -10.70
N GLY A 147 22.83 -12.28 -9.63
CA GLY A 147 22.66 -10.87 -9.29
C GLY A 147 21.51 -10.17 -10.00
N SER A 148 20.83 -10.83 -10.95
CA SER A 148 19.65 -10.28 -11.61
C SER A 148 18.43 -10.24 -10.68
N ILE A 149 17.48 -9.37 -10.96
CA ILE A 149 16.27 -9.20 -10.15
C ILE A 149 15.11 -9.89 -10.86
N LYS A 150 14.33 -10.69 -10.10
CA LYS A 150 13.10 -11.28 -10.64
C LYS A 150 12.12 -10.18 -11.05
N ASN A 151 11.43 -10.41 -12.17
CA ASN A 151 10.40 -9.52 -12.71
C ASN A 151 10.85 -8.05 -12.82
N HIS A 152 12.14 -7.83 -13.11
CA HIS A 152 12.70 -6.48 -13.21
C HIS A 152 11.97 -5.62 -14.25
N GLU A 153 11.54 -6.25 -15.33
CA GLU A 153 10.72 -5.68 -16.39
C GLU A 153 9.37 -5.13 -15.91
N SER A 154 8.86 -5.63 -14.79
CA SER A 154 7.59 -5.21 -14.19
C SER A 154 7.76 -4.08 -13.17
N LEU A 155 9.00 -3.66 -12.87
CA LEU A 155 9.28 -2.58 -11.92
C LEU A 155 9.15 -1.20 -12.54
N VAL A 156 7.89 -0.79 -12.73
CA VAL A 156 7.52 0.53 -13.25
C VAL A 156 8.16 1.63 -12.39
N TYR A 157 8.21 1.45 -11.06
CA TYR A 157 8.81 2.41 -10.12
C TYR A 157 10.34 2.36 -10.01
N GLY A 158 11.00 1.49 -10.75
CA GLY A 158 12.44 1.28 -10.66
C GLY A 158 12.84 0.38 -9.48
N TYR A 159 14.13 0.00 -9.45
CA TYR A 159 14.64 -1.01 -8.52
C TYR A 159 15.35 -0.44 -7.29
N SER A 160 15.91 0.78 -7.36
CA SER A 160 16.50 1.44 -6.19
C SER A 160 15.42 2.15 -5.40
N ALA A 161 15.40 1.93 -4.09
CA ALA A 161 14.37 2.44 -3.22
C ALA A 161 14.98 3.11 -1.99
N ASP A 162 14.61 4.37 -1.73
CA ASP A 162 15.03 5.08 -0.54
C ASP A 162 14.20 4.58 0.64
N THR A 163 14.84 3.82 1.54
CA THR A 163 14.15 3.25 2.71
C THR A 163 13.73 4.38 3.66
N LYS A 164 12.43 4.64 3.77
CA LYS A 164 11.85 5.61 4.71
C LYS A 164 11.67 4.97 6.08
N ASN A 165 11.21 3.72 6.11
CA ASN A 165 10.97 3.00 7.36
C ASN A 165 11.24 1.49 7.23
N SER A 166 11.44 0.82 8.36
CA SER A 166 11.73 -0.63 8.43
C SER A 166 11.30 -1.18 9.78
N VAL A 167 10.52 -2.25 9.78
CA VAL A 167 10.01 -2.90 11.00
C VAL A 167 9.80 -4.40 10.78
N TYR A 168 9.97 -5.21 11.82
CA TYR A 168 9.53 -6.60 11.80
C TYR A 168 8.06 -6.70 12.23
N THR A 169 7.32 -7.65 11.66
CA THR A 169 5.88 -7.78 11.94
C THR A 169 5.60 -8.02 13.43
N ASN A 170 6.48 -8.69 14.15
CA ASN A 170 6.34 -8.93 15.59
C ASN A 170 6.73 -7.72 16.48
N GLU A 171 7.24 -6.63 15.91
CA GLU A 171 7.61 -5.40 16.64
C GLU A 171 6.46 -4.39 16.71
N ILE A 172 5.39 -4.59 15.93
CA ILE A 172 4.23 -3.69 15.91
C ILE A 172 3.26 -4.10 17.03
N ASN A 173 2.86 -3.14 17.85
CA ASN A 173 1.87 -3.39 18.90
C ASN A 173 0.42 -3.35 18.37
N TYR A 174 -0.02 -4.43 17.72
CA TYR A 174 -1.37 -4.51 17.12
C TYR A 174 -2.55 -4.35 18.08
N LYS A 175 -2.31 -4.52 19.39
CA LYS A 175 -3.33 -4.35 20.43
C LYS A 175 -3.59 -2.88 20.76
N ARG A 176 -2.66 -1.98 20.41
CA ARG A 176 -2.81 -0.54 20.65
C ARG A 176 -3.83 0.02 19.65
N LYS A 177 -4.81 0.76 20.18
CA LYS A 177 -5.84 1.45 19.41
C LYS A 177 -5.90 2.92 19.80
N TYR A 178 -5.94 3.79 18.80
CA TYR A 178 -6.10 5.23 18.97
C TYR A 178 -7.50 5.66 18.50
N THR A 179 -7.99 6.80 19.03
CA THR A 179 -9.27 7.37 18.63
C THR A 179 -9.14 8.88 18.47
N PHE A 180 -9.82 9.45 17.48
CA PHE A 180 -9.62 10.84 17.05
C PHE A 180 -10.88 11.71 17.12
N PHE A 181 -12.01 11.14 17.60
CA PHE A 181 -13.35 11.74 17.57
C PHE A 181 -13.49 13.13 18.20
N LYS A 182 -12.54 13.56 19.04
CA LYS A 182 -12.58 14.86 19.75
C LYS A 182 -11.49 15.84 19.32
N THR A 183 -10.50 15.39 18.55
CA THR A 183 -9.31 16.18 18.21
C THR A 183 -9.24 16.50 16.72
N MET A 184 -9.93 15.73 15.87
CA MET A 184 -9.93 15.91 14.43
C MET A 184 -11.35 15.73 13.87
N PRO A 185 -11.87 16.68 13.06
CA PRO A 185 -13.15 16.47 12.39
C PRO A 185 -12.97 15.41 11.30
N GLN A 186 -13.94 14.52 11.09
CA GLN A 186 -13.88 13.57 9.97
C GLN A 186 -14.13 14.30 8.63
N PRO A 187 -13.45 13.95 7.52
CA PRO A 187 -13.72 14.60 6.24
C PRO A 187 -15.12 14.26 5.76
N ILE A 188 -15.82 15.25 5.20
CA ILE A 188 -17.19 15.10 4.75
C ILE A 188 -17.19 14.77 3.25
N PRO A 189 -17.70 13.60 2.84
CA PRO A 189 -17.89 13.30 1.42
C PRO A 189 -18.84 14.31 0.79
N GLY A 190 -18.55 14.76 -0.44
CA GLY A 190 -19.44 15.66 -1.13
C GLY A 190 -18.84 16.37 -2.34
N ALA A 191 -19.75 16.81 -3.21
CA ALA A 191 -19.47 17.64 -4.36
C ALA A 191 -18.95 19.04 -3.95
N PRO A 192 -18.29 19.76 -4.89
CA PRO A 192 -17.93 21.17 -4.71
C PRO A 192 -19.14 22.04 -4.36
N MET A 193 -18.90 23.18 -3.69
CA MET A 193 -19.97 24.15 -3.39
C MET A 193 -20.43 24.97 -4.60
N GLY A 194 -19.64 24.99 -5.68
CA GLY A 194 -19.94 25.72 -6.92
C GLY A 194 -20.18 24.79 -8.12
N ASN A 195 -20.04 25.36 -9.33
CA ASN A 195 -20.12 24.58 -10.56
C ASN A 195 -19.08 23.45 -10.56
N ALA A 196 -19.56 22.21 -10.48
CA ALA A 196 -18.70 21.05 -10.56
C ALA A 196 -18.12 20.91 -11.97
N THR A 197 -16.83 20.61 -12.07
CA THR A 197 -16.27 20.11 -13.31
C THR A 197 -16.96 18.78 -13.64
N PRO A 198 -17.55 18.60 -14.84
CA PRO A 198 -18.13 17.32 -15.23
C PRO A 198 -17.11 16.20 -15.05
N GLU A 199 -17.55 15.03 -14.61
CA GLU A 199 -16.66 13.90 -14.33
C GLU A 199 -15.70 13.58 -15.49
N ARG A 200 -16.21 13.62 -16.72
CA ARG A 200 -15.44 13.43 -17.97
C ARG A 200 -14.32 14.46 -18.20
N GLU A 201 -14.35 15.59 -17.52
CA GLU A 201 -13.37 16.69 -17.61
C GLU A 201 -12.48 16.79 -16.36
N VAL A 202 -12.66 15.90 -15.37
CA VAL A 202 -11.90 15.96 -14.10
C VAL A 202 -10.41 15.76 -14.33
N VAL A 203 -10.04 14.72 -15.10
CA VAL A 203 -8.65 14.38 -15.42
C VAL A 203 -8.00 15.46 -16.28
N SER A 204 -8.72 15.99 -17.28
CA SER A 204 -8.18 17.03 -18.17
C SER A 204 -7.93 18.36 -17.45
N LYS A 205 -8.80 18.75 -16.51
CA LYS A 205 -8.60 19.98 -15.72
C LYS A 205 -7.63 19.79 -14.56
N ASN A 206 -7.42 18.56 -14.10
CA ASN A 206 -6.52 18.22 -13.01
C ASN A 206 -5.58 17.12 -13.50
N ALA A 207 -4.59 17.49 -14.29
CA ALA A 207 -3.67 16.57 -14.97
C ALA A 207 -2.86 15.64 -14.04
N GLN A 208 -2.95 15.83 -12.71
CA GLN A 208 -2.33 14.98 -11.69
C GLN A 208 -3.28 13.90 -11.15
N VAL A 209 -4.52 13.84 -11.63
CA VAL A 209 -5.52 12.85 -11.21
C VAL A 209 -5.40 11.61 -12.08
N TYR A 210 -5.27 10.45 -11.43
CA TYR A 210 -5.20 9.14 -12.08
C TYR A 210 -6.60 8.52 -12.22
N ASP A 211 -6.77 7.62 -13.20
CA ASP A 211 -8.00 6.86 -13.37
C ASP A 211 -8.18 5.82 -12.26
N ASP A 212 -9.44 5.47 -11.95
CA ASP A 212 -9.75 4.52 -10.87
C ASP A 212 -9.55 3.06 -11.26
N TYR A 213 -9.37 2.78 -12.56
CA TYR A 213 -9.23 1.44 -13.12
C TYR A 213 -7.92 0.73 -12.74
N THR A 214 -7.09 1.33 -11.88
CA THR A 214 -5.78 0.78 -11.51
C THR A 214 -5.87 -0.63 -10.93
N LEU A 215 -6.96 -0.97 -10.23
CA LEU A 215 -7.14 -2.31 -9.67
C LEU A 215 -7.47 -3.31 -10.78
N GLU A 216 -8.45 -2.98 -11.62
CA GLU A 216 -8.86 -3.78 -12.77
C GLU A 216 -7.71 -3.99 -13.74
N GLU A 217 -6.98 -2.93 -14.09
CA GLU A 217 -5.79 -2.99 -14.96
C GLU A 217 -4.70 -3.89 -14.38
N SER A 218 -4.51 -3.88 -13.05
CA SER A 218 -3.53 -4.75 -12.39
C SER A 218 -3.97 -6.20 -12.35
N MET A 219 -5.27 -6.47 -12.22
CA MET A 219 -5.82 -7.82 -12.33
C MET A 219 -5.68 -8.35 -13.77
N ASP A 220 -6.01 -7.52 -14.77
CA ASP A 220 -5.86 -7.85 -16.19
C ASP A 220 -4.40 -8.10 -16.59
N ALA A 221 -3.45 -7.40 -15.95
CA ALA A 221 -2.02 -7.58 -16.13
C ALA A 221 -1.41 -8.72 -15.30
N GLU A 222 -2.21 -9.50 -14.57
CA GLU A 222 -1.77 -10.58 -13.67
C GLU A 222 -0.78 -10.12 -12.57
N LEU A 223 -0.82 -8.85 -12.18
CA LEU A 223 -0.06 -8.28 -11.05
C LEU A 223 -0.70 -8.60 -9.70
N PHE A 224 -1.93 -9.10 -9.74
CA PHE A 224 -2.77 -9.41 -8.61
C PHE A 224 -3.37 -10.81 -8.78
N ASP A 225 -3.30 -11.63 -7.73
CA ASP A 225 -3.96 -12.94 -7.70
C ASP A 225 -4.87 -13.03 -6.48
N SER A 226 -6.18 -12.97 -6.73
CA SER A 226 -7.22 -13.12 -5.72
C SER A 226 -7.59 -14.57 -5.42
N SER A 227 -7.09 -15.52 -6.22
CA SER A 227 -7.46 -16.93 -6.17
C SER A 227 -6.41 -17.83 -5.51
N GLY A 228 -5.20 -17.32 -5.27
CA GLY A 228 -4.06 -18.11 -4.79
C GLY A 228 -3.43 -18.99 -5.88
N GLY A 229 -3.81 -18.81 -7.15
CA GLY A 229 -3.22 -19.46 -8.31
C GLY A 229 -1.95 -18.76 -8.78
N VAL A 230 -0.86 -19.51 -8.97
CA VAL A 230 0.43 -18.94 -9.40
C VAL A 230 0.33 -18.37 -10.83
N HIS A 231 0.17 -17.04 -10.95
CA HIS A 231 0.25 -16.33 -12.22
C HIS A 231 1.65 -15.71 -12.45
N TYR A 232 1.93 -15.34 -13.71
CA TYR A 232 3.26 -15.35 -14.31
C TYR A 232 4.29 -14.37 -13.72
N LEU A 233 3.89 -13.43 -12.84
CA LEU A 233 4.78 -12.49 -12.16
C LEU A 233 5.29 -12.99 -10.79
N GLN A 234 4.81 -14.14 -10.32
CA GLN A 234 5.12 -14.64 -8.97
C GLN A 234 5.88 -15.97 -8.99
N GLN A 235 6.40 -16.41 -10.14
CA GLN A 235 7.05 -17.73 -10.25
C GLN A 235 8.18 -17.92 -9.23
N VAL A 236 8.07 -18.99 -8.45
CA VAL A 236 9.17 -19.45 -7.58
C VAL A 236 10.36 -19.70 -8.48
N SER A 237 11.49 -19.05 -8.19
CA SER A 237 12.67 -19.32 -8.99
C SER A 237 13.20 -20.71 -8.66
N GLY A 238 13.47 -21.50 -9.69
CA GLY A 238 13.94 -22.89 -9.54
C GLY A 238 15.25 -23.04 -8.75
N TRP A 239 16.01 -21.97 -8.52
CA TRP A 239 17.18 -21.98 -7.64
C TRP A 239 16.83 -21.95 -6.14
N GLN A 240 15.65 -21.44 -5.74
CA GLN A 240 15.20 -21.51 -4.34
C GLN A 240 14.72 -22.90 -3.95
N LEU A 241 14.42 -23.76 -4.92
CA LEU A 241 13.92 -25.13 -4.75
C LEU A 241 15.03 -26.20 -4.78
N LYS A 242 16.20 -25.90 -5.34
CA LYS A 242 17.35 -26.82 -5.46
C LYS A 242 18.32 -26.61 -4.32
#